data_AF-A0A1Z8X6Z8-F1
#
_entry.id   AF-A0A1Z8X6Z8-F1
#
_cell.length_a   1.000
_cell.length_b   1.000
_cell.length_c   1.000
_cell.angle_alpha   90.00
_cell.angle_beta   90.00
_cell.angle_gamma   90.00
#
_symmetry.space_group_name_H-M   'P 1'
#
loop_
_entity.id
_entity.type
_entity.pdbx_description
1 polymer ?
#
loop_
_entity_poly.entity_id
_entity_poly.type
_entity_poly.pdbx_seq_one_letter_code
_entity_poly.pdbx_strand_id
1 'polypeptide(L)' 'MIVVRCKLCGTEVKSPHSCGCPNMTTVTGDTFTAVDLNSVVVVNNKTEQDGFTSQDLQWQEQRRKRKVRKLNFEVR' A
#
# COMPACT_ATOMS: atom_id res chain seq x y z
N MET A 1 5.47 8.12 0.59
CA MET A 1 6.70 8.56 1.28
C MET A 1 7.03 7.57 2.39
N ILE A 2 7.98 6.70 2.11
CA ILE A 2 8.40 5.65 3.03
C ILE A 2 9.36 6.25 4.06
N VAL A 3 9.13 5.94 5.33
CA VAL A 3 10.04 6.28 6.42
C VAL A 3 10.67 5.00 6.93
N VAL A 4 11.99 4.93 6.86
CA VAL A 4 12.78 3.75 7.23
C VAL A 4 13.71 4.12 8.38
N ARG A 5 13.79 3.27 9.40
CA ARG A 5 14.71 3.42 10.52
C ARG A 5 15.81 2.36 10.45
N CYS A 6 17.06 2.80 10.47
CA CYS A 6 18.19 1.89 10.56
C CYS A 6 18.44 1.51 12.04
N LYS A 7 18.60 0.22 12.33
CA LYS A 7 18.89 -0.26 13.70
C LYS A 7 20.31 0.05 14.16
N LEU A 8 21.27 0.19 13.23
CA LEU A 8 22.68 0.44 13.58
C LEU A 8 22.93 1.87 14.06
N CYS A 9 22.37 2.88 13.37
CA CYS A 9 22.55 4.29 13.74
C CYS A 9 21.33 4.88 14.45
N GLY A 10 20.22 4.13 14.52
CA GLY A 10 18.97 4.57 15.13
C GLY A 10 18.23 5.66 14.36
N THR A 11 18.82 6.21 13.30
CA THR A 11 18.31 7.34 12.52
C THR A 11 17.15 6.92 11.61
N GLU A 12 16.15 7.80 11.53
CA GLU A 12 15.07 7.69 10.56
C GLU A 12 15.48 8.39 9.27
N VAL A 13 15.49 7.63 8.17
CA VAL A 13 15.85 8.07 6.84
C VAL A 13 14.56 8.24 6.02
N LYS A 14 14.47 9.39 5.35
CA LYS A 14 13.39 9.75 4.42
C LYS A 14 13.97 9.92 3.03
N SER A 15 13.19 9.67 1.99
CA SER A 15 13.61 9.95 0.61
C SER A 15 13.89 11.46 0.43
N PRO A 16 14.98 11.87 -0.27
CA PRO A 16 16.09 11.09 -0.84
C PRO A 16 17.38 11.20 0.00
N HIS A 17 17.49 10.41 1.08
CA HIS A 17 18.65 10.43 1.98
C HIS A 17 19.17 9.02 2.28
N SER A 18 20.41 8.96 2.76
CA SER A 18 21.07 7.75 3.26
C SER A 18 21.61 7.98 4.68
N CYS A 19 21.70 6.91 5.49
CA CYS A 19 22.17 7.00 6.88
C CYS A 19 23.69 7.26 7.01
N GLY A 20 24.48 7.02 5.96
CA GLY A 20 25.96 7.06 6.00
C GLY A 20 26.62 5.99 6.92
N CYS A 21 25.83 5.07 7.47
CA CYS A 21 26.25 4.00 8.36
C CYS A 21 26.80 2.79 7.58
N PRO A 22 27.50 1.82 8.22
CA PRO A 22 28.03 0.64 7.52
C PRO A 22 26.96 -0.18 6.77
N ASN A 23 25.73 -0.17 7.27
CA ASN A 23 24.58 -0.81 6.62
C ASN A 23 24.01 -0.01 5.43
N MET A 24 24.45 1.24 5.27
CA MET A 24 24.13 2.17 4.18
C MET A 24 22.66 2.14 3.73
N THR A 25 21.75 2.25 4.71
CA THR A 25 20.31 2.31 4.42
C THR A 25 20.01 3.57 3.63
N THR A 26 19.52 3.40 2.40
CA THR A 26 19.25 4.47 1.43
C THR A 26 17.79 4.37 1.02
N VAL A 27 17.10 5.51 1.00
CA VAL A 27 15.69 5.58 0.60
C VAL A 27 15.59 6.44 -0.66
N THR A 28 15.11 5.84 -1.75
CA THR A 28 14.94 6.48 -3.06
C THR A 28 13.48 6.37 -3.49
N GLY A 29 12.72 7.47 -3.36
CA GLY A 29 11.30 7.50 -3.68
C GLY A 29 10.50 6.53 -2.81
N ASP A 30 10.00 5.47 -3.46
CA ASP A 30 9.19 4.41 -2.85
C ASP A 30 9.95 3.09 -2.66
N THR A 31 11.28 3.07 -2.84
CA THR A 31 12.11 1.91 -2.56
C THR A 31 13.19 2.25 -1.54
N PHE A 32 13.64 1.22 -0.81
CA PHE A 32 14.77 1.34 0.10
C PHE A 32 15.75 0.19 -0.08
N THR A 33 17.02 0.48 0.10
CA THR A 33 18.12 -0.49 -0.01
C THR A 33 18.99 -0.41 1.24
N ALA A 34 19.61 -1.53 1.60
CA ALA A 34 20.58 -1.64 2.69
C ALA A 34 21.49 -2.86 2.42
N VAL A 35 22.64 -2.92 3.08
CA VAL A 35 23.55 -4.09 3.00
C VAL A 35 22.91 -5.30 3.68
N ASP A 36 22.29 -5.08 4.84
CA ASP A 36 21.52 -6.04 5.61
C ASP A 36 20.12 -5.47 5.92
N LEU A 37 19.10 -6.13 5.38
CA LEU A 37 17.70 -5.77 5.56
C LEU A 37 17.16 -6.17 6.94
N ASN A 38 17.78 -7.13 7.64
CA ASN A 38 17.37 -7.50 9.01
C ASN A 38 17.59 -6.36 10.00
N SER A 39 18.57 -5.51 9.70
CA SER A 39 18.95 -4.34 10.46
C SER A 39 18.12 -3.09 10.12
N VAL A 40 16.99 -3.25 9.42
CA VAL A 40 16.13 -2.16 8.95
C VAL A 40 14.69 -2.36 9.44
N VAL A 41 14.04 -1.27 9.87
CA VAL A 41 12.63 -1.27 10.28
C VAL A 41 11.88 -0.21 9.48
N VAL A 42 10.76 -0.58 8.87
CA VAL A 42 9.89 0.38 8.19
C VAL A 42 8.94 0.99 9.23
N VAL A 43 9.02 2.30 9.43
CA VAL A 43 8.24 3.04 10.46
C VAL A 43 6.91 3.52 9.90
N ASN A 44 6.89 3.95 8.64
CA ASN A 44 5.68 4.41 7.98
C ASN A 44 5.70 3.98 6.52
N ASN A 45 4.77 3.10 6.18
CA ASN A 45 4.36 2.84 4.81
C ASN A 45 2.93 3.36 4.68
N LYS A 46 2.72 4.38 3.84
CA LYS A 46 1.38 4.66 3.31
C LYS A 46 1.04 3.52 2.36
N THR A 47 0.57 2.39 2.89
CA THR A 47 -0.12 1.40 2.08
C THR A 47 -1.42 2.03 1.64
N GLU A 48 -1.56 2.31 0.34
CA GLU A 48 -2.87 2.53 -0.22
C GLU A 48 -3.71 1.29 0.12
N GLN A 49 -4.90 1.50 0.68
CA GLN A 49 -5.79 0.37 0.95
C GLN A 49 -6.33 -0.11 -0.39
N ASP A 50 -5.64 -1.05 -1.00
CA ASP A 50 -6.15 -1.80 -2.15
C ASP A 50 -7.33 -2.65 -1.68
N GLY A 51 -8.53 -2.09 -1.80
CA GLY A 51 -9.77 -2.71 -1.39
C GLY A 51 -10.96 -1.83 -1.70
N PHE A 52 -12.10 -2.48 -1.98
CA PHE A 52 -13.37 -1.79 -2.07
C PHE A 52 -13.65 -1.04 -0.76
N THR A 53 -14.03 0.23 -0.86
CA THR A 53 -14.47 0.97 0.32
C THR A 53 -15.70 0.30 0.93
N SER A 54 -15.99 0.60 2.20
CA SER A 54 -17.22 0.10 2.82
C SER A 54 -18.48 0.45 2.01
N GLN A 55 -18.46 1.56 1.27
CA GLN A 55 -19.54 1.98 0.40
C GLN A 55 -19.65 1.11 -0.86
N ASP A 56 -18.51 0.74 -1.46
CA ASP A 56 -18.45 -0.14 -2.63
C ASP A 56 -18.93 -1.56 -2.29
N LEU A 57 -18.59 -2.07 -1.10
CA LEU A 57 -19.08 -3.37 -0.61
C LEU A 57 -20.61 -3.36 -0.47
N GLN A 58 -21.18 -2.31 0.11
CA GLN A 58 -22.64 -2.15 0.23
C GLN A 58 -23.31 -2.09 -1.15
N TRP A 59 -22.70 -1.40 -2.12
CA TRP A 59 -23.20 -1.33 -3.48
C TRP A 59 -23.23 -2.72 -4.15
N GLN A 60 -22.21 -3.55 -3.95
CA GLN A 60 -22.18 -4.91 -4.47
C GLN A 60 -23.29 -5.78 -3.86
N GLU A 61 -23.51 -5.69 -2.55
CA GLU A 61 -24.59 -6.41 -1.87
C GLU A 61 -25.97 -6.00 -2.36
N GLN A 62 -26.19 -4.69 -2.59
CA GLN A 62 -27.43 -4.20 -3.18
C GLN A 62 -27.65 -4.73 -4.59
N ARG A 63 -26.58 -4.85 -5.38
CA ARG A 63 -26.65 -5.41 -6.74
C ARG A 63 -27.03 -6.89 -6.71
N ARG A 64 -26.50 -7.67 -5.76
CA ARG A 64 -26.89 -9.08 -5.53
C ARG A 64 -28.38 -9.21 -5.22
N LYS A 65 -28.98 -8.24 -4.53
CA LYS A 65 -30.42 -8.23 -4.18
C LYS A 65 -31.33 -7.85 -5.35
N ARG A 66 -30.80 -7.32 -6.46
CA ARG A 66 -31.62 -6.94 -7.63
C ARG A 66 -32.05 -8.19 -8.38
N LYS A 67 -33.35 -8.48 -8.39
CA LYS A 67 -33.93 -9.53 -9.24
C LYS A 67 -33.66 -9.19 -10.71
N VAL A 68 -33.10 -10.13 -11.47
CA VAL A 68 -32.97 -10.01 -12.92
C VAL A 68 -34.37 -9.97 -13.53
N ARG A 69 -34.73 -8.82 -14.11
CA ARG A 69 -36.00 -8.67 -14.84
C ARG A 69 -35.75 -9.13 -16.28
N LYS A 70 -36.33 -10.27 -16.66
CA LYS A 70 -36.40 -10.67 -18.07
C LYS A 70 -37.38 -9.72 -18.77
N LEU A 71 -36.92 -8.97 -19.76
CA LEU A 71 -37.83 -8.30 -20.70
C LEU A 71 -38.37 -9.37 -21.64
N ASN A 72 -39.69 -9.54 -21.65
CA ASN A 72 -40.36 -10.28 -22.72
C ASN A 72 -40.66 -9.26 -23.82
N PHE A 73 -40.18 -9.53 -25.03
CA PHE A 73 -40.52 -8.75 -26.21
C PHE A 73 -41.57 -9.52 -27.00
N GLU A 74 -42.62 -8.83 -27.45
CA GLU A 74 -43.56 -9.38 -28.42
C GLU A 74 -42.87 -9.42 -29.80
N VAL A 75 -42.76 -10.62 -30.38
CA VAL A 75 -42.31 -10.80 -31.76
C VAL A 75 -43.52 -10.56 -32.66
N ARG A 76 -43.46 -9.51 -33.49
CA ARG A 76 -44.42 -9.25 -34.57
C ARG A 76 -43.99 -9.90 -35.86
#